data_AF-A0A6A4Z719-F1
#
_entry.id   AF-A0A6A4Z719-F1
#
_cell.length_a   1.000
_cell.length_b   1.000
_cell.length_c   1.000
_cell.angle_alpha   90.00
_cell.angle_beta   90.00
_cell.angle_gamma   90.00
#
_symmetry.space_group_name_H-M   'P 1'
#
loop_
_entity.id
_entity.type
_entity.pdbx_description
1 polymer ?
#
loop_
_entity_poly.entity_id
_entity_poly.type
_entity_poly.pdbx_seq_one_letter_code
_entity_poly.pdbx_strand_id
1 'polypeptide(L)'
;MQKIWEEVKGHVKGRAVRGADGWTVETPGIEDWTSLMQFKQNKKIVDTSKTEHEWKQWLVKMKDKPVYLVIYEYGSIIGRQQELDDFTAACIRPLHTDRSGATAEASLRDVADQVVWRMWANHITRNLNRSTWDAAVSSHPPPYIAQLMQPVDNHHGSHLTNLARSANMALDCVVASIADLNQLRRHLDTCESNLNTRKSIVEAFIRDIPPPPAHAVIDPLEHMENVPDTEHQDN
;
A
#
# COMPACT_ATOMS: atom_id res chain seq x y z
N MET A 1 -46.31 9.71 18.72
CA MET A 1 -45.48 9.32 17.55
C MET A 1 -44.29 10.24 17.36
N GLN A 2 -44.46 11.57 17.29
CA GLN A 2 -43.36 12.52 17.06
C GLN A 2 -42.14 12.41 17.98
N LYS A 3 -42.34 12.26 19.30
CA LYS A 3 -41.22 12.06 20.24
C LYS A 3 -40.42 10.79 19.95
N ILE A 4 -41.11 9.69 19.64
CA ILE A 4 -40.46 8.41 19.32
C ILE A 4 -39.69 8.53 18.00
N TRP A 5 -40.30 9.19 17.00
CA TRP A 5 -39.64 9.48 15.73
C TRP A 5 -38.32 10.23 15.92
N GLU A 6 -38.32 11.32 16.69
CA GLU A 6 -37.10 12.10 16.94
C GLU A 6 -35.99 11.29 17.62
N GLU A 7 -36.33 10.36 18.51
CA GLU A 7 -35.37 9.49 19.18
C GLU A 7 -34.77 8.43 18.26
N VAL A 8 -35.57 7.86 17.34
CA VAL A 8 -35.16 6.66 16.60
C VAL A 8 -34.95 6.88 15.10
N LYS A 9 -35.24 8.07 14.55
CA LYS A 9 -35.06 8.39 13.11
C LYS A 9 -33.63 8.17 12.61
N GLY A 10 -32.62 8.29 13.48
CA GLY A 10 -31.22 8.02 13.12
C GLY A 10 -30.92 6.56 12.75
N HIS A 11 -31.82 5.63 13.10
CA HIS A 11 -31.71 4.22 12.71
C HIS A 11 -32.31 3.93 11.33
N VAL A 12 -33.03 4.88 10.74
CA VAL A 12 -33.54 4.77 9.36
C VAL A 12 -32.50 5.35 8.42
N LYS A 13 -32.07 4.57 7.43
CA LYS A 13 -31.07 4.98 6.42
C LYS A 13 -31.70 5.69 5.24
N GLY A 14 -32.96 5.41 4.93
CA GLY A 14 -33.74 6.05 3.89
C GLY A 14 -35.12 5.40 3.71
N ARG A 15 -35.92 5.87 2.78
CA ARG A 15 -37.16 5.19 2.37
C ARG A 15 -37.00 4.65 0.95
N ALA A 16 -37.05 3.33 0.79
CA ALA A 16 -37.08 2.72 -0.54
C ALA A 16 -38.40 3.04 -1.21
N VAL A 17 -38.33 3.48 -2.47
CA VAL A 17 -39.50 3.76 -3.31
C VAL A 17 -39.30 3.04 -4.64
N ARG A 18 -40.36 2.38 -5.11
CA ARG A 18 -40.37 1.72 -6.41
C ARG A 18 -41.16 2.57 -7.40
N GLY A 19 -40.44 3.32 -8.21
CA GLY A 19 -41.00 4.15 -9.28
C GLY A 19 -41.08 3.40 -10.61
N ALA A 20 -41.52 4.11 -11.67
CA ALA A 20 -41.53 3.59 -13.03
C ALA A 20 -40.10 3.34 -13.57
N ASP A 21 -39.14 4.17 -13.14
CA ASP A 21 -37.74 4.13 -13.58
C ASP A 21 -36.84 3.24 -12.71
N GLY A 22 -37.43 2.52 -11.75
CA GLY A 22 -36.72 1.59 -10.85
C GLY A 22 -36.78 1.97 -9.38
N TRP A 23 -35.79 1.48 -8.63
CA TRP A 23 -35.66 1.74 -7.20
C TRP A 23 -35.00 3.10 -6.93
N THR A 24 -35.53 3.83 -5.96
CA THR A 24 -34.94 5.08 -5.46
C THR A 24 -34.94 5.10 -3.93
N VAL A 25 -34.13 6.00 -3.36
CA VAL A 25 -34.07 6.26 -1.91
C VAL A 25 -34.48 7.69 -1.66
N GLU A 26 -35.53 7.87 -0.87
CA GLU A 26 -36.02 9.18 -0.45
C GLU A 26 -35.66 9.47 1.01
N THR A 27 -35.56 10.76 1.34
CA THR A 27 -35.40 11.22 2.71
C THR A 27 -36.71 10.99 3.48
N PRO A 28 -36.69 10.18 4.56
CA PRO A 28 -37.91 9.79 5.23
C PRO A 28 -38.44 10.89 6.16
N GLY A 29 -39.75 11.11 6.11
CA GLY A 29 -40.47 12.01 7.01
C GLY A 29 -41.28 11.27 8.07
N ILE A 30 -41.84 12.01 9.02
CA ILE A 30 -42.71 11.42 10.07
C ILE A 30 -44.01 10.84 9.47
N GLU A 31 -44.46 11.40 8.35
CA GLU A 31 -45.57 10.92 7.53
C GLU A 31 -45.35 9.49 7.02
N ASP A 32 -44.09 9.08 6.86
CA ASP A 32 -43.73 7.73 6.39
C ASP A 32 -43.68 6.69 7.51
N TRP A 33 -44.00 7.10 8.74
CA TRP A 33 -43.89 6.28 9.95
C TRP A 33 -44.41 4.85 9.76
N THR A 34 -45.59 4.69 9.16
CA THR A 34 -46.26 3.39 9.00
C THR A 34 -45.51 2.45 8.06
N SER A 35 -44.75 2.99 7.12
CA SER A 35 -43.89 2.24 6.21
C SER A 35 -42.54 1.87 6.83
N LEU A 36 -42.03 2.69 7.75
CA LEU A 36 -40.69 2.59 8.33
C LEU A 36 -40.65 1.88 9.68
N MET A 37 -41.75 1.95 10.44
CA MET A 37 -41.78 1.53 11.83
C MET A 37 -43.09 0.86 12.20
N GLN A 38 -43.00 -0.27 12.89
CA GLN A 38 -44.17 -1.06 13.27
C GLN A 38 -44.06 -1.54 14.71
N PHE A 39 -45.13 -1.37 15.48
CA PHE A 39 -45.23 -1.99 16.79
C PHE A 39 -45.54 -3.48 16.65
N LYS A 40 -44.88 -4.30 17.45
CA LYS A 40 -45.05 -5.75 17.48
C LYS A 40 -45.29 -6.22 18.90
N GLN A 41 -46.33 -7.00 19.09
CA GLN A 41 -46.65 -7.63 20.36
C GLN A 41 -46.95 -9.11 20.15
N ASN A 42 -46.36 -9.99 20.95
CA ASN A 42 -46.58 -11.44 20.85
C ASN A 42 -46.46 -11.96 19.41
N LYS A 43 -45.41 -11.49 18.71
CA LYS A 43 -45.13 -11.77 17.30
C LYS A 43 -46.13 -11.21 16.28
N LYS A 44 -47.19 -10.52 16.69
CA LYS A 44 -48.19 -9.90 15.81
C LYS A 44 -47.88 -8.42 15.60
N ILE A 45 -47.96 -7.96 14.35
CA ILE A 45 -47.87 -6.54 14.01
C ILE A 45 -49.14 -5.85 14.50
N VAL A 46 -48.96 -4.72 15.17
CA VAL A 46 -50.05 -3.87 15.61
C VAL A 46 -50.48 -3.02 14.42
N ASP A 47 -51.74 -3.13 14.08
CA ASP A 47 -52.34 -2.32 13.03
C ASP A 47 -52.31 -0.83 13.42
N THR A 48 -51.74 -0.02 12.52
CA THR A 48 -51.50 1.41 12.71
C THR A 48 -52.65 2.28 12.19
N SER A 49 -53.66 1.71 11.53
CA SER A 49 -54.85 2.42 11.02
C SER A 49 -55.90 2.72 12.09
N LYS A 50 -55.60 2.38 13.35
CA LYS A 50 -56.47 2.57 14.51
C LYS A 50 -56.87 4.03 14.69
N THR A 51 -58.14 4.23 15.01
CA THR A 51 -58.67 5.50 15.48
C THR A 51 -58.02 5.89 16.81
N GLU A 52 -58.07 7.18 17.15
CA GLU A 52 -57.52 7.67 18.42
C GLU A 52 -58.11 6.96 19.65
N HIS A 53 -59.40 6.60 19.58
CA HIS A 53 -60.08 5.86 20.65
C HIS A 53 -59.53 4.45 20.79
N GLU A 54 -59.34 3.72 19.68
CA GLU A 54 -58.75 2.39 19.68
C GLU A 54 -57.30 2.41 20.15
N TRP A 55 -56.54 3.45 19.81
CA TRP A 55 -55.18 3.65 20.34
C TRP A 55 -55.19 3.85 21.85
N LYS A 56 -56.09 4.66 22.40
CA LYS A 56 -56.22 4.85 23.86
C LYS A 56 -56.58 3.56 24.57
N GLN A 57 -57.53 2.79 24.05
CA GLN A 57 -57.89 1.48 24.60
C GLN A 57 -56.72 0.49 24.53
N TRP A 58 -55.99 0.49 23.41
CA TRP A 58 -54.82 -0.36 23.23
C TRP A 58 -53.71 0.00 24.23
N LEU A 59 -53.42 1.28 24.44
CA LEU A 59 -52.43 1.73 25.43
C LEU A 59 -52.79 1.28 26.85
N VAL A 60 -54.05 1.39 27.26
CA VAL A 60 -54.51 0.88 28.56
C VAL A 60 -54.34 -0.63 28.67
N LYS A 61 -54.66 -1.37 27.59
CA LYS A 61 -54.51 -2.84 27.55
C LYS A 61 -53.05 -3.29 27.56
N MET A 62 -52.14 -2.46 27.04
CA MET A 62 -50.70 -2.73 26.94
C MET A 62 -49.90 -2.17 28.10
N LYS A 63 -50.55 -1.49 29.04
CA LYS A 63 -49.93 -1.10 30.31
C LYS A 63 -49.27 -2.34 30.94
N ASP A 64 -47.99 -2.19 31.27
CA ASP A 64 -47.13 -3.22 31.88
C ASP A 64 -46.85 -4.47 31.02
N LYS A 65 -47.09 -4.40 29.69
CA LYS A 65 -46.74 -5.47 28.74
C LYS A 65 -45.61 -5.02 27.80
N PRO A 66 -44.66 -5.92 27.46
CA PRO A 66 -43.61 -5.60 26.51
C PRO A 66 -44.20 -5.42 25.10
N VAL A 67 -43.87 -4.29 24.48
CA VAL A 67 -44.14 -3.99 23.08
C VAL A 67 -42.82 -3.68 22.41
N TYR A 68 -42.58 -4.29 21.25
CA TYR A 68 -41.39 -4.04 20.45
C TYR A 68 -41.68 -3.02 19.37
N LEU A 69 -40.75 -2.11 19.12
CA LEU A 69 -40.74 -1.28 17.91
C LEU A 69 -39.77 -1.91 16.92
N VAL A 70 -40.28 -2.32 15.76
CA VAL A 70 -39.47 -2.78 14.63
C VAL A 70 -39.20 -1.58 13.74
N ILE A 71 -37.93 -1.31 13.47
CA ILE A 71 -37.48 -0.22 12.59
C ILE A 71 -36.88 -0.85 11.35
N TYR A 72 -37.40 -0.50 10.19
CA TYR A 72 -36.87 -0.94 8.89
C TYR A 72 -35.86 0.08 8.39
N GLU A 73 -34.66 -0.37 8.01
CA GLU A 73 -33.59 0.54 7.53
C GLU A 73 -34.00 1.33 6.28
N TYR A 74 -34.75 0.68 5.37
CA TYR A 74 -35.22 1.22 4.09
C TYR A 74 -36.74 1.16 3.90
N GLY A 75 -37.48 0.90 4.98
CA GLY A 75 -38.93 0.68 4.93
C GLY A 75 -39.36 -0.75 4.62
N SER A 76 -40.66 -1.00 4.81
CA SER A 76 -41.29 -2.32 4.71
C SER A 76 -41.73 -2.72 3.30
N ILE A 77 -41.54 -1.86 2.30
CA ILE A 77 -41.92 -2.13 0.90
C ILE A 77 -41.06 -3.22 0.26
N ILE A 78 -39.83 -3.41 0.75
CA ILE A 78 -38.92 -4.47 0.32
C ILE A 78 -39.33 -5.76 1.03
N GLY A 79 -40.18 -6.56 0.37
CA GLY A 79 -40.76 -7.76 0.97
C GLY A 79 -40.00 -9.05 0.66
N ARG A 80 -39.28 -9.09 -0.47
CA ARG A 80 -38.59 -10.31 -0.95
C ARG A 80 -37.08 -10.12 -1.03
N GLN A 81 -36.34 -11.22 -0.90
CA GLN A 81 -34.88 -11.20 -1.05
C GLN A 81 -34.44 -10.64 -2.41
N GLN A 82 -35.10 -11.05 -3.50
CA GLN A 82 -34.80 -10.52 -4.84
C GLN A 82 -34.98 -9.00 -4.93
N GLU A 83 -36.02 -8.46 -4.31
CA GLU A 83 -36.28 -7.01 -4.30
C GLU A 83 -35.22 -6.26 -3.49
N LEU A 84 -34.74 -6.87 -2.40
CA LEU A 84 -33.63 -6.34 -1.62
C LEU A 84 -32.33 -6.34 -2.43
N ASP A 85 -32.06 -7.40 -3.18
CA ASP A 85 -30.86 -7.51 -4.02
C ASP A 85 -30.90 -6.48 -5.15
N ASP A 86 -32.05 -6.33 -5.83
CA ASP A 86 -32.26 -5.35 -6.89
C ASP A 86 -32.14 -3.91 -6.35
N PHE A 87 -32.77 -3.60 -5.21
CA PHE A 87 -32.66 -2.31 -4.53
C PHE A 87 -31.21 -2.02 -4.11
N THR A 88 -30.54 -3.02 -3.55
CA THR A 88 -29.15 -2.88 -3.08
C THR A 88 -28.21 -2.60 -4.25
N ALA A 89 -28.40 -3.29 -5.38
CA ALA A 89 -27.61 -3.06 -6.58
C ALA A 89 -27.88 -1.68 -7.20
N ALA A 90 -29.13 -1.23 -7.21
CA ALA A 90 -29.52 0.04 -7.82
C ALA A 90 -29.17 1.27 -6.97
N CYS A 91 -29.33 1.19 -5.65
CA CYS A 91 -29.32 2.37 -4.78
C CYS A 91 -28.21 2.40 -3.74
N ILE A 92 -27.66 1.25 -3.34
CA ILE A 92 -26.76 1.16 -2.18
C ILE A 92 -25.33 0.84 -2.59
N ARG A 93 -25.15 -0.10 -3.52
CA ARG A 93 -23.81 -0.45 -4.01
C ARG A 93 -23.26 0.65 -4.89
N PRO A 94 -21.94 0.92 -4.80
CA PRO A 94 -21.28 1.77 -5.78
C PRO A 94 -21.48 1.22 -7.19
N LEU A 95 -21.67 2.14 -8.14
CA LEU A 95 -21.93 1.80 -9.55
C LEU A 95 -20.80 0.94 -10.15
N HIS A 96 -19.57 1.18 -9.73
CA HIS A 96 -18.40 0.40 -10.14
C HIS A 96 -17.75 -0.23 -8.91
N THR A 97 -17.58 -1.55 -8.94
CA THR A 97 -16.83 -2.31 -7.95
C THR A 97 -15.72 -3.11 -8.63
N ASP A 98 -14.61 -3.33 -7.93
CA ASP A 98 -13.51 -4.14 -8.43
C ASP A 98 -13.82 -5.65 -8.31
N ARG A 99 -12.88 -6.51 -8.73
CA ARG A 99 -13.04 -7.97 -8.69
C ARG A 99 -13.18 -8.54 -7.26
N SER A 100 -12.84 -7.76 -6.24
CA SER A 100 -12.95 -8.12 -4.83
C SER A 100 -14.24 -7.58 -4.19
N GLY A 101 -15.06 -6.85 -4.96
CA GLY A 101 -16.28 -6.21 -4.47
C GLY A 101 -16.02 -4.89 -3.72
N ALA A 102 -14.80 -4.35 -3.76
CA ALA A 102 -14.51 -3.03 -3.21
C ALA A 102 -14.97 -1.93 -4.18
N THR A 103 -15.30 -0.75 -3.67
CA THR A 103 -15.63 0.42 -4.48
C THR A 103 -14.51 0.69 -5.48
N ALA A 104 -14.81 0.65 -6.77
CA ALA A 104 -13.81 0.96 -7.79
C ALA A 104 -13.42 2.44 -7.70
N GLU A 105 -12.18 2.73 -8.09
CA GLU A 105 -11.62 4.08 -8.05
C GLU A 105 -12.51 5.11 -8.77
N ALA A 106 -13.15 4.73 -9.89
CA ALA A 106 -14.08 5.59 -10.62
C ALA A 106 -15.24 6.09 -9.75
N SER A 107 -15.80 5.26 -8.87
CA SER A 107 -16.86 5.66 -7.93
C SER A 107 -16.32 6.41 -6.70
N LEU A 108 -15.03 6.28 -6.39
CA LEU A 108 -14.37 7.10 -5.38
C LEU A 108 -14.05 8.51 -5.90
N ARG A 109 -13.86 8.69 -7.21
CA ARG A 109 -13.63 10.00 -7.83
C ARG A 109 -14.81 10.96 -7.60
N ASP A 110 -16.05 10.47 -7.67
CA ASP A 110 -17.25 11.28 -7.39
C ASP A 110 -17.24 11.86 -5.95
N VAL A 111 -16.67 11.12 -4.99
CA VAL A 111 -16.47 11.58 -3.61
C VAL A 111 -15.23 12.46 -3.50
N ALA A 112 -14.15 12.13 -4.22
CA ALA A 112 -12.93 12.92 -4.26
C ALA A 112 -13.20 14.34 -4.79
N ASP A 113 -14.07 14.49 -5.79
CA ASP A 113 -14.51 15.79 -6.30
C ASP A 113 -15.13 16.64 -5.19
N GLN A 114 -15.96 16.08 -4.32
CA GLN A 114 -16.52 16.81 -3.18
C GLN A 114 -15.44 17.25 -2.18
N VAL A 115 -14.41 16.44 -1.95
CA VAL A 115 -13.29 16.81 -1.08
C VAL A 115 -12.43 17.90 -1.71
N VAL A 116 -12.20 17.83 -3.02
CA VAL A 116 -11.52 18.89 -3.81
C VAL A 116 -12.30 20.20 -3.74
N TRP A 117 -13.64 20.17 -3.88
CA TRP A 117 -14.50 21.34 -3.70
C TRP A 117 -14.42 21.91 -2.29
N ARG A 118 -14.32 21.05 -1.27
CA ARG A 118 -14.16 21.50 0.13
C ARG A 118 -12.78 22.12 0.39
N MET A 119 -11.71 21.57 -0.20
CA MET A 119 -10.38 22.19 -0.19
C MET A 119 -10.36 23.53 -0.94
N TRP A 120 -11.05 23.60 -2.07
CA TRP A 120 -11.18 24.83 -2.85
C TRP A 120 -11.93 25.91 -2.07
N ALA A 121 -13.07 25.58 -1.45
CA ALA A 121 -13.79 26.49 -0.58
C ALA A 121 -12.92 26.99 0.59
N ASN A 122 -12.10 26.12 1.19
CA ASN A 122 -11.13 26.52 2.22
C ASN A 122 -10.03 27.44 1.67
N HIS A 123 -9.57 27.23 0.44
CA HIS A 123 -8.57 28.09 -0.19
C HIS A 123 -9.15 29.47 -0.47
N ILE A 124 -10.36 29.55 -1.04
CA ILE A 124 -11.07 30.80 -1.30
C ILE A 124 -11.24 31.60 -0.01
N THR A 125 -11.77 30.96 1.04
CA THR A 125 -12.10 31.65 2.29
C THR A 125 -10.87 32.11 3.07
N ARG A 126 -9.73 31.40 2.95
CA ARG A 126 -8.48 31.77 3.62
C ARG A 126 -7.60 32.74 2.86
N ASN A 127 -7.61 32.70 1.53
CA ASN A 127 -6.61 33.39 0.72
C ASN A 127 -7.18 34.46 -0.22
N LEU A 128 -8.51 34.51 -0.42
CA LEU A 128 -9.15 35.49 -1.29
C LEU A 128 -10.05 36.45 -0.50
N ASN A 129 -10.21 37.66 -1.03
CA ASN A 129 -11.08 38.67 -0.46
C ASN A 129 -12.56 38.28 -0.63
N ARG A 130 -13.39 38.64 0.34
CA ARG A 130 -14.83 38.34 0.31
C ARG A 130 -15.56 38.87 -0.93
N SER A 131 -15.09 39.99 -1.48
CA SER A 131 -15.63 40.58 -2.73
C SER A 131 -15.34 39.75 -3.98
N THR A 132 -14.43 38.77 -3.92
CA THR A 132 -14.05 37.92 -5.06
C THR A 132 -14.52 36.46 -4.91
N TRP A 133 -15.26 36.14 -3.85
CA TRP A 133 -15.70 34.76 -3.58
C TRP A 133 -16.68 34.25 -4.63
N ASP A 134 -17.68 35.03 -5.04
CA ASP A 134 -18.69 34.58 -6.02
C ASP A 134 -18.07 34.21 -7.37
N ALA A 135 -17.08 34.99 -7.81
CA ALA A 135 -16.32 34.70 -9.02
C ALA A 135 -15.46 33.44 -8.86
N ALA A 136 -14.84 33.25 -7.70
CA ALA A 136 -13.97 32.11 -7.43
C ALA A 136 -14.75 30.79 -7.23
N VAL A 137 -15.93 30.83 -6.59
CA VAL A 137 -16.83 29.68 -6.44
C VAL A 137 -17.35 29.20 -7.80
N SER A 138 -17.58 30.13 -8.72
CA SER A 138 -18.01 29.83 -10.09
C SER A 138 -16.88 29.26 -10.95
N SER A 139 -15.63 29.40 -10.51
CA SER A 139 -14.45 28.87 -11.21
C SER A 139 -14.07 27.48 -10.70
N HIS A 140 -13.62 26.63 -11.63
CA HIS A 140 -13.13 25.30 -11.28
C HIS A 140 -11.83 25.41 -10.45
N PRO A 141 -11.59 24.50 -9.49
CA PRO A 141 -10.36 24.49 -8.71
C PRO A 141 -9.12 24.47 -9.61
N PRO A 142 -8.10 25.31 -9.35
CA PRO A 142 -6.86 25.29 -10.11
C PRO A 142 -6.20 23.89 -10.13
N PRO A 143 -5.47 23.52 -11.21
CA PRO A 143 -4.91 22.19 -11.38
C PRO A 143 -4.04 21.70 -10.22
N TYR A 144 -3.31 22.60 -9.55
CA TYR A 144 -2.47 22.23 -8.40
C TYR A 144 -3.29 21.82 -7.16
N ILE A 145 -4.51 22.36 -6.98
CA ILE A 145 -5.44 21.95 -5.91
C ILE A 145 -6.09 20.62 -6.25
N ALA A 146 -6.43 20.41 -7.52
CA ALA A 146 -6.93 19.12 -8.00
C ALA A 146 -5.86 18.02 -7.87
N GLN A 147 -4.59 18.32 -8.17
CA GLN A 147 -3.46 17.40 -8.08
C GLN A 147 -3.09 16.98 -6.65
N LEU A 148 -3.41 17.80 -5.63
CA LEU A 148 -3.19 17.45 -4.22
C LEU A 148 -4.01 16.23 -3.75
N MET A 149 -5.04 15.84 -4.50
CA MET A 149 -5.95 14.74 -4.17
C MET A 149 -6.05 13.65 -5.25
N GLN A 150 -5.40 13.81 -6.41
CA GLN A 150 -5.36 12.73 -7.38
C GLN A 150 -4.66 11.52 -6.77
N PRO A 151 -5.19 10.29 -6.95
CA PRO A 151 -4.43 9.09 -6.64
C PRO A 151 -3.10 9.18 -7.37
N VAL A 152 -2.04 8.80 -6.67
CA VAL A 152 -0.66 8.85 -7.15
C VAL A 152 -0.44 7.72 -8.16
N ASP A 153 -1.27 7.65 -9.20
CA ASP A 153 -1.25 6.56 -10.18
C ASP A 153 -0.01 6.60 -11.06
N ASN A 154 0.73 7.72 -11.07
CA ASN A 154 1.92 7.89 -11.90
C ASN A 154 3.26 7.93 -11.16
N HIS A 155 3.33 8.17 -9.83
CA HIS A 155 4.65 8.13 -9.17
C HIS A 155 5.08 6.71 -8.83
N HIS A 156 4.20 5.77 -8.49
CA HIS A 156 4.67 4.42 -8.13
C HIS A 156 5.23 3.68 -9.36
N GLY A 157 4.56 3.75 -10.51
CA GLY A 157 5.06 3.17 -11.77
C GLY A 157 6.34 3.84 -12.27
N SER A 158 6.39 5.18 -12.25
CA SER A 158 7.60 5.93 -12.65
C SER A 158 8.76 5.70 -11.68
N HIS A 159 8.51 5.66 -10.38
CA HIS A 159 9.54 5.38 -9.37
C HIS A 159 10.07 3.95 -9.46
N LEU A 160 9.21 2.95 -9.62
CA LEU A 160 9.63 1.56 -9.81
C LEU A 160 10.40 1.36 -11.11
N THR A 161 9.98 2.00 -12.22
CA THR A 161 10.72 1.93 -13.48
C THR A 161 12.07 2.66 -13.40
N ASN A 162 12.15 3.79 -12.69
CA ASN A 162 13.40 4.49 -12.44
C ASN A 162 14.34 3.69 -11.52
N LEU A 163 13.81 3.06 -10.47
CA LEU A 163 14.56 2.16 -9.60
C LEU A 163 15.08 0.94 -10.35
N ALA A 164 14.23 0.30 -11.17
CA ALA A 164 14.62 -0.84 -11.98
C ALA A 164 15.73 -0.45 -12.98
N ARG A 165 15.60 0.72 -13.63
CA ARG A 165 16.63 1.25 -14.52
C ARG A 165 17.95 1.50 -13.78
N SER A 166 17.88 2.14 -12.62
CA SER A 166 19.07 2.42 -11.80
C SER A 166 19.73 1.15 -11.29
N ALA A 167 18.95 0.15 -10.87
CA ALA A 167 19.47 -1.13 -10.41
C ALA A 167 20.15 -1.91 -11.54
N ASN A 168 19.54 -1.91 -12.74
CA ASN A 168 20.14 -2.54 -13.92
C ASN A 168 21.45 -1.87 -14.33
N MET A 169 21.51 -0.53 -14.35
CA MET A 169 22.75 0.18 -14.63
C MET A 169 23.85 -0.12 -13.60
N ALA A 170 23.50 -0.17 -12.32
CA ALA A 170 24.44 -0.54 -11.26
C ALA A 170 24.96 -1.98 -11.44
N LEU A 171 24.08 -2.91 -11.82
CA LEU A 171 24.45 -4.29 -12.12
C LEU A 171 25.40 -4.37 -13.32
N ASP A 172 25.11 -3.65 -14.40
CA ASP A 172 25.97 -3.60 -15.60
C ASP A 172 27.37 -3.06 -15.26
N CYS A 173 27.48 -2.02 -14.42
CA CYS A 173 28.76 -1.51 -13.94
C CYS A 173 29.54 -2.55 -13.14
N VAL A 174 28.87 -3.31 -12.27
CA VAL A 174 29.51 -4.39 -11.49
C VAL A 174 29.97 -5.53 -12.41
N VAL A 175 29.15 -5.93 -13.37
CA VAL A 175 29.50 -6.98 -14.35
C VAL A 175 30.71 -6.56 -15.19
N ALA A 176 30.76 -5.31 -15.66
CA ALA A 176 31.91 -4.78 -16.38
C ALA A 176 33.18 -4.79 -15.51
N SER A 177 33.07 -4.33 -14.25
CA SER A 177 34.21 -4.34 -13.31
C SER A 177 34.73 -5.75 -13.03
N ILE A 178 33.84 -6.74 -12.94
CA ILE A 178 34.23 -8.16 -12.80
C ILE A 178 34.98 -8.64 -14.04
N ALA A 179 34.54 -8.25 -15.24
CA ALA A 179 35.23 -8.60 -16.48
C ALA A 179 36.64 -8.00 -16.53
N ASP A 180 36.80 -6.74 -16.15
CA ASP A 180 38.10 -6.04 -16.10
C ASP A 180 39.05 -6.70 -15.09
N LEU A 181 38.56 -7.06 -13.90
CA LEU A 181 39.35 -7.79 -12.89
C LEU A 181 39.83 -9.14 -13.41
N ASN A 182 38.97 -9.87 -14.12
CA ASN A 182 39.35 -11.15 -14.72
C ASN A 182 40.41 -10.98 -15.83
N GLN A 183 40.33 -9.89 -16.61
CA GLN A 183 41.36 -9.57 -17.59
C GLN A 183 42.71 -9.26 -16.92
N LEU A 184 42.70 -8.45 -15.85
CA LEU A 184 43.91 -8.12 -15.10
C LEU A 184 44.57 -9.38 -14.53
N ARG A 185 43.76 -10.31 -14.02
CA ARG A 185 44.25 -11.58 -13.48
C ARG A 185 44.98 -12.41 -14.54
N ARG A 186 44.43 -12.51 -15.75
CA ARG A 186 45.10 -13.21 -16.87
C ARG A 186 46.45 -12.59 -17.23
N HIS A 187 46.56 -11.25 -17.16
CA HIS A 187 47.82 -10.56 -17.40
C HIS A 187 48.86 -10.89 -16.32
N LEU A 188 48.46 -10.96 -15.05
CA LEU A 188 49.33 -11.37 -13.96
C LEU A 188 49.79 -12.82 -14.13
N ASP A 189 48.89 -13.74 -14.44
CA ASP A 189 49.23 -15.15 -14.68
C ASP A 189 50.25 -15.29 -15.84
N THR A 190 50.09 -14.49 -16.89
CA THR A 190 51.05 -14.43 -18.01
C THR A 190 52.42 -13.89 -17.57
N CYS A 191 52.43 -12.84 -16.76
CA CYS A 191 53.67 -12.27 -16.23
C CYS A 191 54.41 -13.26 -15.33
N GLU A 192 53.69 -13.95 -14.44
CA GLU A 192 54.22 -14.99 -13.56
C GLU A 192 54.85 -16.13 -14.37
N SER A 193 54.14 -16.64 -15.39
CA SER A 193 54.65 -17.68 -16.28
C SER A 193 55.95 -17.26 -17.00
N ASN A 194 56.00 -16.02 -17.49
CA ASN A 194 57.19 -15.46 -18.13
C ASN A 194 58.38 -15.35 -17.16
N LEU A 195 58.14 -14.91 -15.92
CA LEU A 195 59.18 -14.82 -14.89
C LEU A 195 59.69 -16.20 -14.48
N ASN A 196 58.81 -17.18 -14.30
CA ASN A 196 59.19 -18.57 -14.01
C ASN A 196 60.03 -19.20 -15.12
N THR A 197 59.69 -18.89 -16.38
CA THR A 197 60.49 -19.31 -17.53
C THR A 197 61.89 -18.69 -17.49
N ARG A 198 61.99 -17.38 -17.27
CA ARG A 198 63.28 -16.67 -17.16
C ARG A 198 64.12 -17.17 -16.00
N LYS A 199 63.50 -17.42 -14.84
CA LYS A 199 64.15 -18.02 -13.67
C LYS A 199 64.76 -19.37 -14.04
N SER A 200 63.99 -20.25 -14.68
CA SER A 200 64.45 -21.59 -15.09
C SER A 200 65.66 -21.52 -16.03
N ILE A 201 65.67 -20.55 -16.96
CA ILE A 201 66.80 -20.29 -17.85
C ILE A 201 68.05 -19.85 -17.06
N VAL A 202 67.92 -18.90 -16.13
CA VAL A 202 69.04 -18.43 -15.30
C VAL A 202 69.58 -19.56 -14.42
N GLU A 203 68.70 -20.36 -13.80
CA GLU A 203 69.12 -21.52 -13.01
C GLU A 203 69.84 -22.57 -13.86
N ALA A 204 69.47 -22.74 -15.14
CA ALA A 204 70.21 -23.61 -16.07
C ALA A 204 71.61 -23.05 -16.34
N PHE A 205 71.73 -21.75 -16.65
CA PHE A 205 73.04 -21.11 -16.83
C PHE A 205 73.93 -21.28 -15.60
N ILE A 206 73.40 -21.12 -14.39
CA ILE A 206 74.17 -21.31 -13.15
C ILE A 206 74.69 -22.75 -13.02
N ARG A 207 73.89 -23.76 -13.39
CA ARG A 207 74.32 -25.17 -13.36
C ARG A 207 75.41 -25.49 -14.37
N ASP A 208 75.44 -24.77 -15.49
CA ASP A 208 76.42 -24.98 -16.56
C ASP A 208 77.76 -24.26 -16.31
N ILE A 209 77.86 -23.43 -15.26
CA ILE A 209 79.14 -22.81 -14.88
C ILE A 209 80.05 -23.90 -14.31
N PRO A 210 81.22 -24.17 -14.92
CA PRO A 210 82.14 -25.19 -14.42
C PRO A 210 82.66 -24.79 -13.04
N PRO A 211 82.85 -25.76 -12.12
CA PRO A 211 83.46 -25.46 -10.83
C PRO A 211 84.86 -24.88 -11.04
N PRO A 212 85.34 -24.02 -10.12
CA PRO A 212 86.68 -23.49 -10.21
C PRO A 212 87.71 -24.62 -10.30
N PRO A 213 88.79 -24.44 -11.07
CA PRO A 213 89.82 -25.46 -11.20
C PRO A 213 90.47 -25.71 -9.84
N ALA A 214 90.88 -26.96 -9.59
CA ALA A 214 91.30 -27.41 -8.26
C ALA A 214 92.40 -26.54 -7.61
N HIS A 215 93.29 -25.95 -8.43
CA HIS A 215 94.37 -25.08 -7.96
C HIS A 215 93.91 -23.69 -7.47
N ALA A 216 92.68 -23.28 -7.80
CA ALA A 216 92.07 -22.03 -7.36
C ALA A 216 91.21 -22.22 -6.10
N VAL A 217 90.99 -23.48 -5.68
CA VAL A 217 90.30 -23.82 -4.44
C VAL A 217 91.38 -24.03 -3.38
N ILE A 218 91.55 -23.05 -2.48
CA ILE A 218 92.45 -23.17 -1.33
C ILE A 218 91.93 -24.31 -0.45
N ASP A 219 92.80 -25.26 -0.10
CA ASP A 219 92.44 -26.35 0.80
C ASP A 219 92.06 -25.74 2.16
N PRO A 220 90.80 -25.90 2.62
CA PRO A 220 90.38 -25.40 3.93
C PRO A 220 91.26 -25.96 5.06
N LEU A 221 91.84 -27.15 4.88
CA LEU A 221 92.72 -27.79 5.85
C LEU A 221 94.07 -27.07 6.01
N GLU A 222 94.54 -26.31 5.01
CA GLU A 222 95.77 -25.52 5.15
C GLU A 222 95.63 -24.35 6.14
N HIS A 223 94.41 -23.87 6.37
CA HIS A 223 94.12 -22.74 7.27
C HIS A 223 93.39 -23.17 8.55
N MET A 224 93.18 -24.47 8.76
CA MET A 224 92.65 -24.97 10.01
C MET A 224 93.74 -24.92 11.08
N GLU A 225 93.68 -23.86 11.90
CA GLU A 225 94.49 -23.79 13.11
C GLU A 225 94.07 -24.93 14.05
N ASN A 226 95.03 -25.76 14.45
CA ASN A 226 94.76 -26.90 15.31
C ASN A 226 94.43 -26.36 16.71
N VAL A 227 93.15 -26.36 17.07
CA VAL A 227 92.71 -25.89 18.38
C VAL A 227 93.16 -26.92 19.41
N PRO A 228 93.98 -26.55 20.42
CA PRO A 228 94.38 -27.47 21.46
C PRO A 228 93.13 -27.98 22.20
N ASP A 229 93.06 -29.29 22.37
CA ASP A 229 92.01 -29.98 23.13
C ASP A 229 92.11 -29.57 24.61
N THR A 230 91.38 -28.52 24.96
CA THR A 230 91.33 -27.92 26.29
C THR A 230 90.15 -28.44 27.11
N GLU A 231 89.26 -29.24 26.51
CA GLU A 231 88.14 -29.88 27.22
C GLU A 231 88.58 -31.13 27.99
N HIS A 232 89.78 -31.65 27.72
CA HIS A 232 90.35 -32.84 28.38
C HIS A 232 91.64 -32.57 29.18
N GLN A 233 91.96 -31.31 29.44
CA GLN A 233 92.97 -30.94 30.45
C GLN A 233 92.26 -30.74 31.79
N ASP A 234 92.30 -31.80 32.61
CA ASP A 234 91.60 -32.01 33.86
C ASP A 234 91.67 -30.88 34.92
N ASN A 235 90.59 -30.84 35.72
CA ASN A 235 90.51 -30.48 37.15
C ASN A 235 91.80 -30.09 37.88
#